data_AF-A0AAN6KNV4-F1
#
_entry.id   AF-A0AAN6KNV4-F1
#
_cell.length_a   1.000
_cell.length_b   1.000
_cell.length_c   1.000
_cell.angle_alpha   90.00
_cell.angle_beta   90.00
_cell.angle_gamma   90.00
#
_symmetry.space_group_name_H-M   'P 1'
#
loop_
_entity.id
_entity.type
_entity.pdbx_description
1 polymer ?
#
loop_
_entity_poly.entity_id
_entity_poly.type
_entity_poly.pdbx_seq_one_letter_code
_entity_poly.pdbx_strand_id
1 'polypeptide(L)'
;MHHDFQPYFAPDGSETWVETDHAKAAEAWMSPMTGIRPSGVVEIPANWHLDDWPPLQPIPGRPGAQGFVDTAVVEKLWLEQFDFAYREYETFIFPMSIHPQVSGKPHVILMHERIIAYINKHEGIEWMPLEDMAKEFLEGRIPGVKVEGGVDL
;
A
#
# COMPACT_ATOMS: atom_id res chain seq x y z
N MET A 1 8.26 7.44 4.55
CA MET A 1 8.69 6.39 3.61
C MET A 1 7.84 5.18 3.93
N HIS A 2 7.13 4.61 2.95
CA HIS A 2 6.25 3.46 3.13
C HIS A 2 6.85 2.28 2.37
N HIS A 3 6.56 1.05 2.82
CA HIS A 3 6.91 -0.17 2.10
C HIS A 3 5.64 -0.83 1.58
N ASP A 4 5.72 -1.47 0.42
CA ASP A 4 4.52 -1.97 -0.27
C ASP A 4 4.17 -3.41 0.14
N PHE A 5 5.18 -4.24 0.44
CA PHE A 5 5.02 -5.69 0.61
C PHE A 5 5.54 -6.24 1.95
N GLN A 6 5.91 -5.37 2.89
CA GLN A 6 6.41 -5.75 4.21
C GLN A 6 5.77 -4.89 5.30
N PRO A 7 5.41 -5.50 6.45
CA PRO A 7 4.90 -4.74 7.59
C PRO A 7 6.01 -3.93 8.26
N TYR A 8 5.64 -2.87 8.96
CA TYR A 8 6.57 -2.04 9.74
C TYR A 8 5.87 -1.36 10.90
N PHE A 9 6.63 -0.77 11.82
CA PHE A 9 6.06 0.10 12.85
C PHE A 9 5.82 1.50 12.27
N ALA A 10 4.57 1.97 12.34
CA ALA A 10 4.19 3.30 11.85
C ALA A 10 4.97 4.41 12.59
N PRO A 11 5.30 5.54 11.95
CA PRO A 11 5.83 6.71 12.62
C PRO A 11 4.99 7.17 13.82
N ASP A 12 5.64 7.69 14.86
CA ASP A 12 4.96 8.23 16.04
C ASP A 12 4.35 9.63 15.83
N GLY A 13 4.60 10.25 14.68
CA GLY A 13 4.09 11.58 14.33
C GLY A 13 4.83 12.73 15.04
N SER A 14 5.98 12.46 15.66
CA SER A 14 6.80 13.49 16.31
C SER A 14 7.67 14.28 15.32
N GLU A 15 7.73 13.85 14.06
CA GLU A 15 8.43 14.55 13.00
C GLU A 15 7.80 15.92 12.70
N THR A 16 8.63 16.88 12.35
CA THR A 16 8.24 18.24 11.99
C THR A 16 8.92 18.62 10.69
N TRP A 17 8.23 19.43 9.89
CA TRP A 17 8.74 19.99 8.64
C TRP A 17 8.33 21.45 8.53
N VAL A 18 9.05 22.19 7.69
CA VAL A 18 8.68 23.56 7.33
C VAL A 18 7.98 23.52 5.98
N GLU A 19 6.73 23.98 5.93
CA GLU A 19 6.00 24.09 4.66
C GLU A 19 6.61 25.15 3.75
N THR A 20 6.50 24.94 2.45
CA THR A 20 6.95 25.92 1.46
C THR A 20 6.15 27.21 1.60
N ASP A 21 6.86 28.33 1.76
CA ASP A 21 6.26 29.66 1.90
C ASP A 21 6.89 30.65 0.90
N HIS A 22 6.21 30.86 -0.22
CA HIS A 22 6.67 31.76 -1.28
C HIS A 22 6.64 33.25 -0.91
N ALA A 23 6.09 33.62 0.26
CA ALA A 23 6.18 34.98 0.78
C ALA A 23 7.52 35.26 1.49
N LYS A 24 8.32 34.22 1.78
CA LYS A 24 9.61 34.31 2.48
C LYS A 24 10.77 33.95 1.56
N ALA A 25 11.98 34.34 1.96
CA ALA A 25 13.21 33.88 1.34
C ALA A 25 13.33 32.35 1.43
N ALA A 26 13.93 31.72 0.44
CA ALA A 26 13.94 30.26 0.30
C ALA A 26 14.59 29.56 1.51
N GLU A 27 15.61 30.18 2.10
CA GLU A 27 16.31 29.68 3.29
C GLU A 27 15.39 29.51 4.51
N ALA A 28 14.24 30.19 4.54
CA ALA A 28 13.28 30.08 5.62
C ALA A 28 12.45 28.79 5.60
N TRP A 29 12.39 28.07 4.47
CA TRP A 29 11.60 26.84 4.33
C TRP A 29 12.33 25.69 3.63
N MET A 30 13.49 25.93 3.02
CA MET A 30 14.38 24.88 2.50
C MET A 30 15.16 24.20 3.64
N SER A 31 14.44 23.61 4.59
CA SER A 31 14.98 22.79 5.68
C SER A 31 14.48 21.35 5.55
N PRO A 32 15.30 20.34 5.84
CA PRO A 32 14.83 18.96 5.90
C PRO A 32 13.83 18.77 7.05
N MET A 33 12.98 17.74 6.93
CA MET A 33 12.13 17.23 8.00
C MET A 33 13.00 16.58 9.10
N THR A 34 12.56 16.66 10.35
CA THR A 34 13.21 15.95 11.47
C THR A 34 13.08 14.43 11.35
N GLY A 35 13.97 13.71 12.02
CA GLY A 35 14.02 12.25 11.99
C GLY A 35 12.71 11.57 12.42
N ILE A 36 12.34 10.52 11.68
CA ILE A 36 11.19 9.66 12.00
C ILE A 36 11.53 8.74 13.18
N ARG A 37 10.59 8.59 14.12
CA ARG A 37 10.66 7.61 15.20
C ARG A 37 9.53 6.60 15.08
N PRO A 38 9.79 5.29 15.30
CA PRO A 38 8.74 4.28 15.24
C PRO A 38 7.83 4.39 16.46
N SER A 39 6.54 4.19 16.25
CA SER A 39 5.54 3.99 17.29
C SER A 39 5.45 2.50 17.69
N GLY A 40 4.47 2.16 18.53
CA GLY A 40 4.08 0.78 18.82
C GLY A 40 2.99 0.19 17.91
N VAL A 41 2.60 0.91 16.85
CA VAL A 41 1.52 0.50 15.94
C VAL A 41 2.10 -0.22 14.73
N VAL A 42 1.63 -1.44 14.46
CA VAL A 42 1.98 -2.18 13.24
C VAL A 42 1.16 -1.64 12.07
N GLU A 43 1.84 -1.31 11.00
CA GLU A 43 1.26 -0.92 9.73
C GLU A 43 1.29 -2.10 8.75
N ILE A 44 0.10 -2.46 8.28
CA ILE A 44 -0.08 -3.30 7.09
C ILE A 44 -0.39 -2.34 5.94
N PRO A 45 0.56 -2.09 5.02
CA PRO A 45 0.55 -0.92 4.17
C PRO A 45 -0.63 -0.92 3.19
N ALA A 46 -1.37 0.18 3.17
CA ALA A 46 -2.27 0.48 2.06
C ALA A 46 -1.48 0.89 0.81
N ASN A 47 -1.98 0.53 -0.37
CA ASN A 47 -1.34 0.87 -1.65
C ASN A 47 -2.40 1.26 -2.68
N TRP A 48 -2.31 2.48 -3.22
CA TRP A 48 -3.22 2.97 -4.26
C TRP A 48 -3.20 2.14 -5.55
N HIS A 49 -2.11 1.41 -5.81
CA HIS A 49 -1.99 0.49 -6.94
C HIS A 49 -2.59 -0.90 -6.65
N LEU A 50 -3.07 -1.14 -5.43
CA LEU A 50 -3.81 -2.32 -4.98
C LEU A 50 -5.15 -1.92 -4.33
N ASP A 51 -5.80 -0.90 -4.90
CA ASP A 51 -7.13 -0.41 -4.51
C ASP A 51 -8.06 -0.42 -5.72
N ASP A 52 -9.24 -1.03 -5.58
CA ASP A 52 -10.24 -1.09 -6.65
C ASP A 52 -10.94 0.26 -6.91
N TRP A 53 -10.97 1.17 -5.93
CA TRP A 53 -11.84 2.35 -6.00
C TRP A 53 -11.39 3.39 -7.02
N PRO A 54 -10.15 3.94 -6.99
CA PRO A 54 -9.76 4.99 -7.91
C PRO A 54 -9.93 4.64 -9.40
N PRO A 55 -9.56 3.44 -9.89
CA PRO A 55 -9.67 3.12 -11.31
C PRO A 55 -11.09 2.74 -11.75
N LEU A 56 -11.90 2.13 -10.87
CA LEU A 56 -13.16 1.47 -11.25
C LEU A 56 -14.43 2.14 -10.71
N GLN A 57 -14.31 3.16 -9.85
CA GLN A 57 -15.46 3.92 -9.36
C GLN A 57 -15.51 5.34 -9.93
N PRO A 58 -16.48 5.66 -10.80
CA PRO A 58 -16.64 7.02 -11.27
C PRO A 58 -17.10 7.94 -10.13
N ILE A 59 -16.43 9.09 -9.99
CA ILE A 59 -16.75 10.11 -8.99
C ILE A 59 -17.17 11.40 -9.71
N PRO A 60 -18.47 11.59 -9.97
CA PRO A 60 -18.97 12.79 -10.62
C PRO A 60 -18.56 14.07 -9.87
N GLY A 61 -18.17 15.11 -10.62
CA GLY A 61 -17.79 16.40 -10.03
C GLY A 61 -16.39 16.46 -9.43
N ARG A 62 -15.60 15.38 -9.50
CA ARG A 62 -14.18 15.38 -9.10
C ARG A 62 -13.28 15.40 -10.35
N PRO A 63 -12.68 16.55 -10.72
CA PRO A 63 -11.75 16.63 -11.84
C PRO A 63 -10.61 15.62 -11.67
N GLY A 64 -10.29 14.89 -12.75
CA GLY A 64 -9.22 13.89 -12.76
C GLY A 64 -9.59 12.53 -12.17
N ALA A 65 -10.82 12.34 -11.65
CA ALA A 65 -11.28 11.01 -11.26
C ALA A 65 -11.41 10.09 -12.49
N GLN A 66 -10.97 8.85 -12.35
CA GLN A 66 -11.21 7.79 -13.32
C GLN A 66 -12.58 7.12 -13.05
N GLY A 67 -12.69 5.81 -13.24
CA GLY A 67 -13.93 5.05 -13.00
C GLY A 67 -14.38 4.15 -14.15
N PHE A 68 -13.68 4.19 -15.28
CA PHE A 68 -13.98 3.39 -16.48
C PHE A 68 -12.74 2.67 -17.01
N VAL A 69 -11.73 2.45 -16.17
CA VAL A 69 -10.56 1.65 -16.54
C VAL A 69 -11.00 0.21 -16.76
N ASP A 70 -10.48 -0.43 -17.81
CA ASP A 70 -10.77 -1.84 -18.08
C ASP A 70 -10.21 -2.72 -16.96
N THR A 71 -11.01 -3.70 -16.51
CA THR A 71 -10.58 -4.65 -15.47
C THR A 71 -9.37 -5.47 -15.90
N ALA A 72 -9.15 -5.70 -17.19
CA ALA A 72 -7.94 -6.37 -17.67
C ALA A 72 -6.67 -5.55 -17.38
N VAL A 73 -6.76 -4.22 -17.36
CA VAL A 73 -5.63 -3.34 -17.03
C VAL A 73 -5.33 -3.39 -15.53
N VAL A 74 -6.37 -3.32 -14.70
CA VAL A 74 -6.24 -3.40 -13.24
C VAL A 74 -5.73 -4.78 -12.80
N GLU A 75 -6.30 -5.85 -13.36
CA GLU A 75 -5.84 -7.22 -13.14
C GLU A 75 -4.37 -7.39 -13.46
N LYS A 76 -3.95 -6.95 -14.65
CA LYS A 76 -2.54 -7.01 -15.05
C LYS A 76 -1.64 -6.26 -14.07
N LEU A 77 -2.04 -5.04 -13.65
CA LEU A 77 -1.29 -4.24 -12.68
C LEU A 77 -1.13 -4.96 -11.33
N TRP A 78 -2.17 -5.64 -10.85
CA TRP A 78 -2.11 -6.35 -9.58
C TRP A 78 -1.27 -7.63 -9.69
N LEU A 79 -1.43 -8.38 -10.78
CA LEU A 79 -0.63 -9.58 -11.03
C LEU A 79 0.86 -9.27 -11.23
N GLU A 80 1.21 -8.18 -11.91
CA GLU A 80 2.61 -7.76 -12.07
C GLU A 80 3.25 -7.36 -10.74
N GLN A 81 2.49 -6.75 -9.82
CA GLN A 81 2.95 -6.47 -8.46
C GLN A 81 3.15 -7.76 -7.66
N PHE A 82 2.21 -8.71 -7.76
CA PHE A 82 2.34 -10.03 -7.12
C PHE A 82 3.55 -10.79 -7.66
N ASP A 83 3.73 -10.87 -8.98
CA ASP A 83 4.86 -11.55 -9.62
C ASP A 83 6.20 -10.95 -9.19
N PHE A 84 6.27 -9.63 -9.07
CA PHE A 84 7.46 -8.96 -8.55
C PHE A 84 7.74 -9.36 -7.10
N ALA A 85 6.72 -9.28 -6.23
CA ALA A 85 6.87 -9.65 -4.82
C ALA A 85 7.28 -11.12 -4.66
N TYR A 86 6.63 -12.03 -5.40
CA TYR A 86 6.90 -13.46 -5.39
C TYR A 86 8.31 -13.81 -5.89
N ARG A 87 8.86 -13.03 -6.83
CA ARG A 87 10.21 -13.23 -7.37
C ARG A 87 11.30 -12.67 -6.45
N GLU A 88 11.07 -11.52 -5.84
CA GLU A 88 12.12 -10.75 -5.14
C GLU A 88 12.16 -10.96 -3.63
N TYR A 89 11.07 -11.44 -3.02
CA TYR A 89 10.98 -11.59 -1.57
C TYR A 89 10.82 -13.07 -1.18
N GLU A 90 11.61 -13.52 -0.21
CA GLU A 90 11.42 -14.84 0.40
C GLU A 90 10.12 -14.92 1.21
N THR A 91 9.65 -13.78 1.75
CA THR A 91 8.38 -13.65 2.46
C THR A 91 7.85 -12.23 2.27
N PHE A 92 6.57 -12.10 1.93
CA PHE A 92 5.92 -10.83 1.69
C PHE A 92 4.44 -10.88 2.07
N ILE A 93 3.86 -9.69 2.27
CA ILE A 93 2.42 -9.50 2.41
C ILE A 93 1.87 -8.83 1.15
N PHE A 94 0.64 -9.16 0.78
CA PHE A 94 -0.02 -8.61 -0.41
C PHE A 94 -1.47 -8.18 -0.09
N PRO A 95 -1.65 -7.13 0.74
CA PRO A 95 -2.98 -6.67 1.14
C PRO A 95 -3.68 -5.94 -0.01
N MET A 96 -4.75 -6.53 -0.56
CA MET A 96 -5.59 -5.88 -1.58
C MET A 96 -6.76 -5.15 -0.92
N SER A 97 -6.91 -3.85 -1.20
CA SER A 97 -8.05 -3.05 -0.75
C SER A 97 -9.18 -3.14 -1.77
N ILE A 98 -10.33 -3.64 -1.32
CA ILE A 98 -11.53 -3.77 -2.17
C ILE A 98 -12.76 -3.23 -1.45
N HIS A 99 -13.72 -2.76 -2.25
CA HIS A 99 -14.94 -2.17 -1.73
C HIS A 99 -16.17 -2.89 -2.30
N PRO A 100 -17.18 -3.26 -1.48
CA PRO A 100 -18.39 -3.93 -1.99
C PRO A 100 -19.10 -3.13 -3.09
N GLN A 101 -19.05 -1.80 -3.03
CA GLN A 101 -19.61 -0.91 -4.03
C GLN A 101 -18.97 -1.10 -5.41
N VAL A 102 -17.71 -1.50 -5.47
CA VAL A 102 -16.90 -1.63 -6.69
C VAL A 102 -16.71 -3.10 -7.03
N SER A 103 -16.02 -3.85 -6.17
CA SER A 103 -15.76 -5.28 -6.32
C SER A 103 -16.98 -6.18 -6.28
N GLY A 104 -18.14 -5.69 -5.82
CA GLY A 104 -19.41 -6.40 -5.93
C GLY A 104 -20.04 -6.36 -7.33
N LYS A 105 -19.47 -5.60 -8.27
CA LYS A 105 -19.99 -5.52 -9.65
C LYS A 105 -19.59 -6.75 -10.47
N PRO A 106 -20.46 -7.28 -11.37
CA PRO A 106 -20.22 -8.55 -12.04
C PRO A 106 -18.87 -8.69 -12.77
N HIS A 107 -18.44 -7.65 -13.50
CA HIS A 107 -17.19 -7.68 -14.26
C HIS A 107 -15.94 -7.60 -13.36
N VAL A 108 -16.06 -7.04 -12.16
CA VAL A 108 -14.98 -6.99 -11.15
C VAL A 108 -14.93 -8.28 -10.34
N ILE A 109 -16.08 -8.92 -10.10
CA ILE A 109 -16.11 -10.29 -9.53
C ILE A 109 -15.33 -11.25 -10.44
N LEU A 110 -15.59 -11.22 -11.75
CA LEU A 110 -14.84 -12.06 -12.70
C LEU A 110 -13.34 -11.73 -12.73
N MET A 111 -12.95 -10.48 -12.46
CA MET A 111 -11.55 -10.08 -12.31
C MET A 111 -10.91 -10.75 -11.09
N HIS A 112 -11.59 -10.69 -9.93
CA HIS A 112 -11.12 -11.35 -8.71
C HIS A 112 -11.02 -12.87 -8.84
N GLU A 113 -11.99 -13.51 -9.50
CA GLU A 113 -11.92 -14.96 -9.77
C GLU A 113 -10.64 -15.33 -10.52
N ARG A 114 -10.25 -14.53 -11.53
CA ARG A 114 -9.01 -14.74 -12.28
C ARG A 114 -7.76 -14.47 -11.44
N ILE A 115 -7.74 -13.38 -10.67
CA ILE A 115 -6.61 -13.03 -9.78
C ILE A 115 -6.40 -14.13 -8.73
N ILE A 116 -7.45 -14.54 -8.04
CA ILE A 116 -7.40 -15.61 -7.02
C ILE A 116 -6.95 -16.92 -7.67
N ALA A 117 -7.50 -17.29 -8.82
CA ALA A 117 -7.10 -18.50 -9.53
C ALA A 117 -5.65 -18.45 -10.03
N TYR A 118 -5.11 -17.27 -10.32
CA TYR A 118 -3.69 -17.08 -10.67
C TYR A 118 -2.80 -17.22 -9.44
N ILE A 119 -3.09 -16.48 -8.37
CA ILE A 119 -2.32 -16.50 -7.11
C ILE A 119 -2.24 -17.92 -6.55
N ASN A 120 -3.36 -18.66 -6.54
CA ASN A 120 -3.43 -20.04 -6.04
C ASN A 120 -2.59 -21.07 -6.82
N LYS A 121 -1.97 -20.70 -7.94
CA LYS A 121 -1.02 -21.57 -8.66
C LYS A 121 0.40 -21.52 -8.09
N HIS A 122 0.66 -20.61 -7.16
CA HIS A 122 1.97 -20.39 -6.58
C HIS A 122 2.11 -21.15 -5.25
N GLU A 123 3.28 -21.73 -5.01
CA GLU A 123 3.58 -22.41 -3.76
C GLU A 123 3.84 -21.39 -2.64
N GLY A 124 3.49 -21.74 -1.40
CA GLY A 124 3.74 -20.89 -0.22
C GLY A 124 2.71 -19.77 0.00
N ILE A 125 1.60 -19.77 -0.74
CA ILE A 125 0.53 -18.78 -0.55
C ILE A 125 -0.37 -19.17 0.63
N GLU A 126 -0.55 -18.21 1.53
CA GLU A 126 -1.49 -18.29 2.64
C GLU A 126 -2.46 -17.09 2.58
N TRP A 127 -3.76 -17.39 2.53
CA TRP A 127 -4.81 -16.39 2.65
C TRP A 127 -5.15 -16.18 4.11
N MET A 128 -4.95 -14.96 4.62
CA MET A 128 -5.16 -14.65 6.03
C MET A 128 -5.76 -13.24 6.26
N PRO A 129 -6.47 -13.04 7.38
CA PRO A 129 -6.85 -11.72 7.87
C PRO A 129 -5.65 -10.79 8.11
N LEU A 130 -5.87 -9.47 8.03
CA LEU A 130 -4.83 -8.47 8.33
C LEU A 130 -4.35 -8.54 9.79
N GLU A 131 -5.24 -8.94 10.72
CA GLU A 131 -4.87 -9.12 12.13
C GLU A 131 -3.84 -10.25 12.32
N ASP A 132 -3.95 -11.32 11.53
CA ASP A 132 -3.01 -12.43 11.57
C ASP A 132 -1.67 -12.00 10.98
N MET A 133 -1.65 -11.25 9.87
CA MET A 133 -0.41 -10.66 9.33
C MET A 133 0.33 -9.81 10.38
N ALA A 134 -0.39 -8.95 11.10
CA ALA A 134 0.20 -8.13 12.15
C ALA A 134 0.71 -8.96 13.33
N LYS A 135 -0.02 -10.00 13.74
CA LYS A 135 0.39 -10.93 14.80
C LYS A 135 1.64 -11.72 14.40
N GLU A 136 1.66 -12.28 13.20
CA GLU A 136 2.79 -13.02 12.64
C GLU A 136 4.06 -12.16 12.58
N PHE A 137 3.93 -10.88 12.21
CA PHE A 137 5.02 -9.91 12.25
C PHE A 137 5.54 -9.69 13.68
N LEU A 138 4.64 -9.47 14.65
CA LEU A 138 5.01 -9.29 16.06
C LEU A 138 5.66 -10.54 16.67
N GLU A 139 5.29 -11.73 16.20
CA GLU A 139 5.88 -13.01 16.58
C GLU A 139 7.19 -13.32 15.84
N GLY A 140 7.56 -12.51 14.83
CA GLY A 140 8.77 -12.66 14.04
C GLY A 140 8.69 -13.73 12.94
N ARG A 141 7.50 -14.22 12.61
CA ARG A 141 7.28 -15.14 11.48
C ARG A 141 7.31 -14.44 10.13
N ILE A 142 6.70 -13.25 10.04
CA ILE A 142 6.80 -12.38 8.87
C ILE A 142 7.90 -11.35 9.15
N PRO A 143 8.97 -11.27 8.33
CA PRO A 143 9.96 -10.22 8.48
C PRO A 143 9.33 -8.88 8.06
N GLY A 144 9.52 -7.87 8.89
CA GLY A 144 9.19 -6.49 8.53
C GLY A 144 10.41 -5.68 8.18
N VAL A 145 10.19 -4.39 8.03
CA VAL A 145 11.21 -3.41 7.69
C VAL A 145 11.17 -2.23 8.64
N LYS A 146 12.33 -1.60 8.86
CA LYS A 146 12.42 -0.38 9.62
C LYS A 146 12.26 0.81 8.67
N VAL A 147 11.24 1.63 8.92
CA VAL A 147 11.08 2.90 8.22
C VAL A 147 12.05 3.93 8.81
N GLU A 148 12.89 4.49 7.94
CA GLU A 148 13.84 5.55 8.30
C GLU A 148 13.65 6.75 7.37
N GLY A 149 13.94 7.95 7.88
CA GLY A 149 13.80 9.19 7.12
C GLY A 149 13.95 10.42 8.00
N GLY A 150 14.14 11.58 7.37
CA GLY A 150 14.46 12.83 8.07
C GLY A 150 15.92 12.93 8.48
N VAL A 151 16.27 13.99 9.19
CA VAL A 151 17.63 14.20 9.74
C VAL A 151 17.57 14.56 11.22
N ASP A 152 18.64 14.26 11.94
CA ASP A 152 18.86 14.79 13.28
C ASP A 152 19.31 16.25 13.17
N LEU A 153 18.44 17.19 13.58
CA LEU A 153 18.68 18.64 13.58
C LEU A 153 19.21 19.14 14.92
#